data_AF-A0A7V4MHZ6-F1
#
_entry.id   AF-A0A7V4MHZ6-F1
#
_cell.length_a   1.000
_cell.length_b   1.000
_cell.length_c   1.000
_cell.angle_alpha   90.00
_cell.angle_beta   90.00
_cell.angle_gamma   90.00
#
_symmetry.space_group_name_H-M   'P 1'
#
loop_
_entity.id
_entity.type
_entity.pdbx_description
1 polymer ?
#
loop_
_entity_poly.entity_id
_entity_poly.type
_entity_poly.pdbx_seq_one_letter_code
_entity_poly.pdbx_strand_id
1 'polypeptide(L)'
;MKPSRFPYLVLALILFQPGKAYAGASLFNTSGSGVCQVGKTHTVHVRINSGGGVGINAAESTLRYDPKILSVKNINVKDSVFKLWIKKPEINAKDGLISFSGGLPAAFKGSAGTLFTFDISPLKRGPASIAFSTSTVLSADGTGKNVLVETRDSKYIVGTSKEYYDAQALTKKLSGRILLQVEKNGEAWYVYPNDLKRYFLGRPDDAFNIMRRLGLGATHKYIMSYKTYPSNVVGKILLDVEKNGEAYYINPVDKKGYYLGRPTDAFRIMREKGLGINNATLDKIPDWAI
;
A
#
# COMPACT_ATOMS: atom_id res chain seq x y z
N MET A 1 42.30 -9.77 70.04
CA MET A 1 40.87 -9.36 69.97
C MET A 1 40.51 -9.11 68.51
N LYS A 2 39.59 -9.90 67.94
CA LYS A 2 39.03 -9.71 66.59
C LYS A 2 37.91 -8.67 66.62
N PRO A 3 37.86 -7.70 65.69
CA PRO A 3 36.61 -7.09 65.28
C PRO A 3 36.08 -7.79 64.03
N SER A 4 34.84 -8.28 64.12
CA SER A 4 34.06 -8.88 63.03
C SER A 4 33.69 -7.81 61.99
N ARG A 5 34.02 -8.04 60.71
CA ARG A 5 33.54 -7.23 59.59
C ARG A 5 32.18 -7.77 59.13
N PHE A 6 31.11 -7.01 59.36
CA PHE A 6 29.82 -7.20 58.68
C PHE A 6 29.91 -6.57 57.29
N PRO A 7 29.61 -7.30 56.19
CA PRO A 7 29.46 -6.67 54.88
C PRO A 7 28.10 -5.99 54.80
N TYR A 8 28.08 -4.66 54.62
CA TYR A 8 26.88 -3.93 54.26
C TYR A 8 26.45 -4.31 52.84
N LEU A 9 25.31 -5.01 52.72
CA LEU A 9 24.65 -5.25 51.46
C LEU A 9 23.94 -3.95 51.04
N VAL A 10 24.52 -3.19 50.11
CA VAL A 10 23.84 -2.05 49.47
C VAL A 10 22.86 -2.61 48.45
N LEU A 11 21.60 -2.74 48.84
CA LEU A 11 20.51 -3.07 47.92
C LEU A 11 20.22 -1.83 47.06
N ALA A 12 20.82 -1.76 45.87
CA ALA A 12 20.49 -0.75 44.87
C ALA A 12 19.07 -1.04 44.34
N LEU A 13 18.08 -0.32 44.87
CA LEU A 13 16.73 -0.31 44.35
C LEU A 13 16.76 0.38 42.97
N ILE A 14 16.87 -0.40 41.90
CA ILE A 14 16.71 0.10 40.53
C ILE A 14 15.22 0.44 40.39
N LEU A 15 14.90 1.72 40.55
CA LEU A 15 13.61 2.28 40.16
C LEU A 15 13.50 2.17 38.63
N PHE A 16 12.86 1.10 38.16
CA PHE A 16 12.42 1.02 36.77
C PHE A 16 11.33 2.08 36.57
N GLN A 17 11.72 3.27 36.11
CA GLN A 17 10.74 4.25 35.67
C GLN A 17 10.15 3.75 34.35
N PRO A 18 8.84 3.50 34.27
CA PRO A 18 8.22 3.20 32.99
C PRO A 18 8.46 4.39 32.07
N GLY A 19 9.24 4.17 31.00
CA GLY A 19 9.45 5.18 29.97
C GLY A 19 8.09 5.64 29.47
N LYS A 20 7.87 6.96 29.38
CA LYS A 20 6.64 7.50 28.80
C LYS A 20 6.47 6.88 27.42
N ALA A 21 5.38 6.14 27.22
CA ALA A 21 5.01 5.64 25.91
C ALA A 21 4.79 6.86 25.00
N TYR A 22 5.65 7.01 23.99
CA TYR A 22 5.43 8.00 22.94
C TYR A 22 4.39 7.40 21.99
N ALA A 23 3.27 8.09 21.79
CA ALA A 23 2.56 7.90 20.54
C ALA A 23 3.47 8.50 19.45
N GLY A 24 3.88 7.67 18.50
CA GLY A 24 4.88 8.03 17.50
C GLY A 24 4.36 9.04 16.49
N ALA A 25 5.27 9.82 15.91
CA ALA A 25 4.96 10.79 14.89
C ALA A 25 4.71 10.11 13.54
N SER A 26 3.91 10.75 12.68
CA SER A 26 3.70 10.29 11.31
C SER A 26 3.80 11.41 10.28
N LEU A 27 4.35 11.07 9.12
CA LEU A 27 4.34 11.92 7.93
C LEU A 27 3.30 11.37 6.95
N PHE A 28 2.51 12.26 6.37
CA PHE A 28 1.50 11.84 5.42
C PHE A 28 1.22 12.93 4.39
N ASN A 29 0.81 12.53 3.19
CA ASN A 29 0.33 13.46 2.18
C ASN A 29 -1.17 13.24 1.94
N THR A 30 -1.95 14.32 1.83
CA THR A 30 -3.43 14.27 1.91
C THR A 30 -4.17 14.63 0.64
N SER A 31 -3.50 14.62 -0.49
CA SER A 31 -4.19 14.49 -1.77
C SER A 31 -4.81 13.10 -1.82
N GLY A 32 -6.00 12.97 -1.24
CA GLY A 32 -6.67 11.71 -0.98
C GLY A 32 -6.50 10.74 -2.14
N SER A 33 -6.03 9.53 -1.83
CA SER A 33 -5.90 8.47 -2.81
C SER A 33 -7.19 8.38 -3.63
N GLY A 34 -7.09 8.46 -4.95
CA GLY A 34 -8.26 8.74 -5.78
C GLY A 34 -7.95 8.88 -7.27
N VAL A 35 -8.82 9.59 -7.99
CA VAL A 35 -8.71 9.77 -9.45
C VAL A 35 -8.19 11.15 -9.77
N CYS A 36 -7.17 11.22 -10.62
CA CYS A 36 -6.72 12.49 -11.20
C CYS A 36 -6.86 12.44 -12.72
N GLN A 37 -7.37 13.52 -13.30
CA GLN A 37 -7.47 13.65 -14.75
C GLN A 37 -6.13 14.08 -15.36
N VAL A 38 -5.79 13.51 -16.52
CA VAL A 38 -4.63 13.94 -17.31
C VAL A 38 -4.73 15.44 -17.59
N GLY A 39 -3.63 16.16 -17.33
CA GLY A 39 -3.54 17.61 -17.52
C GLY A 39 -4.29 18.46 -16.49
N LYS A 40 -5.04 17.87 -15.55
CA LYS A 40 -5.69 18.62 -14.46
C LYS A 40 -4.80 18.68 -13.24
N THR A 41 -4.56 19.90 -12.77
CA THR A 41 -3.75 20.15 -11.58
C THR A 41 -4.50 19.79 -10.31
N HIS A 42 -3.83 19.11 -9.39
CA HIS A 42 -4.31 18.79 -8.04
C HIS A 42 -3.26 19.22 -7.02
N THR A 43 -3.69 19.88 -5.95
CA THR A 43 -2.79 20.29 -4.87
C THR A 43 -2.64 19.19 -3.84
N VAL A 44 -1.40 18.85 -3.53
CA VAL A 44 -0.97 17.89 -2.51
C VAL A 44 -0.55 18.64 -1.28
N HIS A 45 -1.04 18.25 -0.11
CA HIS A 45 -0.55 18.75 1.17
C HIS A 45 0.36 17.71 1.82
N VAL A 46 1.58 18.10 2.13
CA VAL A 46 2.50 17.30 2.97
C VAL A 46 2.28 17.72 4.42
N ARG A 47 1.98 16.74 5.28
CA ARG A 47 1.54 16.97 6.65
C ARG A 47 2.27 16.08 7.64
N ILE A 48 2.22 16.50 8.90
CA ILE A 48 2.85 15.83 10.02
C ILE A 48 1.88 15.71 11.21
N ASN A 49 1.86 14.55 11.83
CA ASN A 49 1.26 14.30 13.14
C ASN A 49 2.38 14.14 14.15
N SER A 50 2.34 14.92 15.22
CA SER A 50 3.33 14.85 16.30
C SER A 50 3.27 13.58 17.14
N GLY A 51 2.14 12.86 17.12
CA GLY A 51 1.87 11.77 18.06
C GLY A 51 1.59 12.24 19.50
N GLY A 52 1.62 13.54 19.79
CA GLY A 52 1.37 14.10 21.13
C GLY A 52 2.61 14.10 22.03
N GLY A 53 2.43 13.92 23.35
CA GLY A 53 3.52 13.88 24.32
C GLY A 53 4.33 15.18 24.40
N VAL A 54 5.67 15.06 24.30
CA VAL A 54 6.59 16.22 24.25
C VAL A 54 6.51 16.99 22.94
N GLY A 55 5.87 16.44 21.91
CA GLY A 55 5.79 17.02 20.58
C GLY A 55 7.06 16.82 19.76
N ILE A 56 7.06 17.43 18.58
CA ILE A 56 8.17 17.35 17.61
C ILE A 56 8.69 18.75 17.29
N ASN A 57 9.94 18.88 16.89
CA ASN A 57 10.51 20.19 16.54
C ASN A 57 11.19 20.22 15.17
N ALA A 58 11.55 19.07 14.59
CA ALA A 58 12.19 19.00 13.29
C ALA A 58 11.73 17.77 12.51
N ALA A 59 11.74 17.89 11.19
CA ALA A 59 11.59 16.76 10.29
C ALA A 59 12.37 17.00 9.00
N GLU A 60 12.86 15.91 8.43
CA GLU A 60 13.40 15.90 7.08
C GLU A 60 12.82 14.71 6.32
N SER A 61 12.61 14.88 5.02
CA SER A 61 12.22 13.76 4.19
C SER A 61 12.53 13.98 2.71
N THR A 62 12.65 12.87 1.99
CA THR A 62 12.57 12.81 0.53
C THR A 62 11.27 12.10 0.13
N LEU A 63 10.44 12.77 -0.67
CA LEU A 63 9.31 12.18 -1.38
C LEU A 63 9.73 11.78 -2.80
N ARG A 64 9.16 10.68 -3.30
CA ARG A 64 9.41 10.12 -4.64
C ARG A 64 8.13 10.07 -5.46
N TYR A 65 8.25 10.33 -6.76
CA TYR A 65 7.21 10.16 -7.76
C TYR A 65 7.82 9.72 -9.10
N ASP A 66 7.02 9.18 -10.02
CA ASP A 66 7.47 8.91 -11.39
C ASP A 66 7.31 10.18 -12.26
N PRO A 67 8.40 10.84 -12.69
CA PRO A 67 8.33 12.05 -13.51
C PRO A 67 7.80 11.79 -14.93
N LYS A 68 7.70 10.52 -15.34
CA LYS A 68 7.04 10.12 -16.59
C LYS A 68 5.51 10.04 -16.44
N ILE A 69 4.98 10.01 -15.21
CA ILE A 69 3.55 9.91 -14.91
C ILE A 69 3.01 11.22 -14.33
N LEU A 70 3.76 11.89 -13.46
CA LEU A 70 3.38 13.13 -12.80
C LEU A 70 4.36 14.25 -13.10
N SER A 71 3.85 15.40 -13.48
CA SER A 71 4.57 16.67 -13.39
C SER A 71 4.28 17.31 -12.04
N VAL A 72 5.31 17.78 -11.36
CA VAL A 72 5.23 18.39 -10.02
C VAL A 72 5.72 19.82 -10.10
N LYS A 73 4.95 20.78 -9.58
CA LYS A 73 5.25 22.22 -9.60
C LYS A 73 4.72 22.93 -8.35
N ASN A 74 4.95 24.24 -8.27
CA ASN A 74 4.28 25.17 -7.34
C ASN A 74 4.38 24.76 -5.86
N ILE A 75 5.60 24.56 -5.35
CA ILE A 75 5.79 24.39 -3.91
C ILE A 75 5.37 25.66 -3.16
N ASN A 76 4.58 25.51 -2.11
CA ASN A 76 4.16 26.60 -1.23
C ASN A 76 4.34 26.22 0.25
N VAL A 77 5.02 27.10 1.00
CA VAL A 77 5.32 26.94 2.44
C VAL A 77 4.59 27.96 3.32
N LYS A 78 3.69 28.78 2.76
CA LYS A 78 3.01 29.88 3.47
C LYS A 78 2.27 29.39 4.73
N ASP A 79 1.57 28.27 4.61
CA ASP A 79 0.78 27.68 5.70
C ASP A 79 1.59 26.65 6.51
N SER A 80 2.92 26.68 6.42
CA SER A 80 3.79 25.74 7.12
C SER A 80 3.77 25.95 8.63
N VAL A 81 3.70 24.84 9.36
CA VAL A 81 3.99 24.80 10.80
C VAL A 81 5.47 25.01 11.09
N PHE A 82 6.36 24.70 10.13
CA PHE A 82 7.78 24.97 10.23
C PHE A 82 8.06 26.44 9.96
N LYS A 83 8.93 27.03 10.78
CA LYS A 83 9.35 28.44 10.69
C LYS A 83 10.81 28.58 10.28
N LEU A 84 11.58 27.50 10.42
CA LEU A 84 12.99 27.43 10.04
C LEU A 84 13.19 26.32 9.01
N TRP A 85 14.03 26.58 8.01
CA TRP A 85 14.37 25.64 6.96
C TRP A 85 15.88 25.56 6.83
N ILE A 86 16.45 24.37 7.03
CA ILE A 86 17.82 24.06 6.63
C ILE A 86 17.84 23.86 5.11
N LYS A 87 16.83 23.11 4.61
CA LYS A 87 16.53 22.95 3.19
C LYS A 87 15.04 23.18 2.97
N LYS A 88 14.70 24.31 2.33
CA LYS A 88 13.31 24.53 1.87
C LYS A 88 12.90 23.39 0.92
N PRO A 89 11.61 23.02 0.88
CA PRO A 89 11.15 21.98 -0.02
C PRO A 89 11.53 22.31 -1.46
N GLU A 90 12.21 21.38 -2.12
CA GLU A 90 12.79 21.56 -3.46
C GLU A 90 12.47 20.36 -4.34
N ILE A 91 12.08 20.63 -5.59
CA ILE A 91 11.77 19.62 -6.62
C ILE A 91 13.02 19.33 -7.44
N ASN A 92 13.45 18.07 -7.47
CA ASN A 92 14.33 17.56 -8.52
C ASN A 92 13.46 16.78 -9.52
N ALA A 93 13.04 17.49 -10.57
CA ALA A 93 12.10 16.97 -11.55
C ALA A 93 12.68 15.84 -12.42
N LYS A 94 14.00 15.83 -12.61
CA LYS A 94 14.70 14.82 -13.40
C LYS A 94 14.66 13.46 -12.70
N ASP A 95 14.88 13.47 -11.38
CA ASP A 95 14.97 12.25 -10.58
C ASP A 95 13.65 11.88 -9.90
N GLY A 96 12.61 12.71 -10.06
CA GLY A 96 11.30 12.47 -9.46
C GLY A 96 11.30 12.62 -7.94
N LEU A 97 12.04 13.61 -7.41
CA LEU A 97 12.24 13.79 -5.98
C LEU A 97 11.71 15.15 -5.49
N ILE A 98 11.18 15.17 -4.27
CA ILE A 98 10.96 16.39 -3.50
C ILE A 98 11.66 16.22 -2.16
N SER A 99 12.55 17.13 -1.79
CA SER A 99 13.32 17.01 -0.53
C SER A 99 13.18 18.24 0.34
N PHE A 100 13.11 18.05 1.66
CA PHE A 100 13.03 19.13 2.63
C PHE A 100 13.72 18.76 3.94
N SER A 101 14.17 19.79 4.67
CA SER A 101 14.64 19.68 6.05
C SER A 101 14.33 20.99 6.78
N GLY A 102 13.52 20.91 7.83
CA GLY A 102 13.05 22.09 8.55
C GLY A 102 12.55 21.78 9.95
N GLY A 103 12.10 22.82 10.62
CA GLY A 103 11.62 22.70 11.98
C GLY A 103 11.06 24.00 12.56
N LEU A 104 10.94 24.00 13.87
CA LEU A 104 10.45 25.11 14.66
C LEU A 104 11.20 25.19 16.01
N PRO A 105 11.43 26.39 16.56
CA PRO A 105 12.13 26.54 17.84
C PRO A 105 11.38 25.94 19.04
N ALA A 106 10.04 25.92 18.99
CA ALA A 106 9.17 25.37 20.03
C ALA A 106 8.64 23.98 19.64
N ALA A 107 8.04 23.23 20.57
CA ALA A 107 7.42 21.95 20.24
C ALA A 107 6.11 22.14 19.43
N PHE A 108 5.94 21.38 18.35
CA PHE A 108 4.67 21.21 17.66
C PHE A 108 3.91 20.03 18.27
N LYS A 109 2.66 20.30 18.66
CA LYS A 109 1.71 19.30 19.18
C LYS A 109 0.41 19.41 18.41
N GLY A 110 0.29 18.62 17.35
CA GLY A 110 -0.91 18.56 16.53
C GLY A 110 -0.98 17.27 15.76
N SER A 111 -2.18 16.95 15.28
CA SER A 111 -2.48 15.73 14.53
C SER A 111 -2.35 15.89 13.00
N ALA A 112 -2.31 17.13 12.50
CA ALA A 112 -2.26 17.41 11.06
C ALA A 112 -1.65 18.79 10.75
N GLY A 113 -0.39 19.00 11.11
CA GLY A 113 0.35 20.21 10.75
C GLY A 113 0.74 20.20 9.27
N THR A 114 0.44 21.26 8.53
CA THR A 114 0.91 21.41 7.14
C THR A 114 2.39 21.76 7.13
N LEU A 115 3.21 20.99 6.39
CA LEU A 115 4.63 21.31 6.17
C LEU A 115 4.79 22.18 4.92
N PHE A 116 4.18 21.77 3.81
CA PHE A 116 4.12 22.51 2.56
C PHE A 116 3.06 21.89 1.66
N THR A 117 2.71 22.60 0.58
CA THR A 117 1.92 22.06 -0.52
C THR A 117 2.71 22.09 -1.81
N PHE A 118 2.28 21.28 -2.77
CA PHE A 118 2.75 21.35 -4.15
C PHE A 118 1.65 20.85 -5.09
N ASP A 119 1.78 21.20 -6.36
CA ASP A 119 0.82 20.83 -7.38
C ASP A 119 1.33 19.64 -8.19
N ILE A 120 0.43 18.70 -8.47
CA ILE A 120 0.65 17.63 -9.44
C ILE A 120 -0.24 17.81 -10.66
N SER A 121 0.32 17.54 -11.83
CA SER A 121 -0.41 17.44 -13.09
C SER A 121 -0.08 16.09 -13.72
N PRO A 122 -1.04 15.15 -13.81
CA PRO A 122 -0.79 13.86 -14.45
C PRO A 122 -0.53 14.00 -15.94
N LEU A 123 0.47 13.28 -16.45
CA LEU A 123 0.96 13.35 -17.83
C LEU A 123 0.40 12.23 -18.70
N LYS A 124 0.22 11.03 -18.13
CA LYS A 124 -0.29 9.85 -18.83
C LYS A 124 -1.19 9.03 -17.92
N ARG A 125 -2.06 8.22 -18.54
CA ARG A 125 -2.92 7.28 -17.83
C ARG A 125 -2.09 6.22 -17.11
N GLY A 126 -2.62 5.73 -15.99
CA GLY A 126 -1.99 4.68 -15.19
C GLY A 126 -2.02 5.00 -13.69
N PRO A 127 -1.54 4.08 -12.85
CA PRO A 127 -1.36 4.36 -11.44
C PRO A 127 -0.24 5.40 -11.27
N ALA A 128 -0.38 6.25 -10.26
CA ALA A 128 0.67 7.17 -9.85
C ALA A 128 0.79 7.14 -8.34
N SER A 129 1.98 7.41 -7.81
CA SER A 129 2.19 7.50 -6.37
C SER A 129 3.11 8.66 -6.01
N ILE A 130 2.91 9.15 -4.79
CA ILE A 130 3.80 10.09 -4.11
C ILE A 130 4.12 9.46 -2.77
N ALA A 131 5.32 8.90 -2.67
CA ALA A 131 5.72 8.08 -1.54
C ALA A 131 6.83 8.75 -0.74
N PHE A 132 6.77 8.64 0.58
CA PHE A 132 7.90 9.01 1.43
C PHE A 132 9.00 7.95 1.31
N SER A 133 10.26 8.39 1.35
CA SER A 133 11.44 7.53 1.30
C SER A 133 12.25 7.79 2.58
N THR A 134 13.49 8.29 2.47
CA THR A 134 14.32 8.65 3.64
C THR A 134 13.63 9.73 4.47
N SER A 135 13.20 9.41 5.69
CA SER A 135 12.41 10.31 6.53
C SER A 135 12.84 10.24 7.99
N THR A 136 12.92 11.39 8.64
CA THR A 136 13.15 11.50 10.10
C THR A 136 12.19 12.53 10.69
N VAL A 137 11.77 12.30 11.92
CA VAL A 137 11.00 13.27 12.71
C VAL A 137 11.57 13.27 14.12
N LEU A 138 12.04 14.42 14.60
CA LEU A 138 12.74 14.51 15.88
C LEU A 138 11.83 14.99 17.01
N SER A 139 12.01 14.40 18.20
CA SER A 139 11.34 14.82 19.43
C SER A 139 11.80 16.20 19.88
N ALA A 140 10.87 16.97 20.43
CA ALA A 140 11.15 18.30 20.98
C ALA A 140 11.74 18.28 22.42
N ASP A 141 12.20 17.13 22.91
CA ASP A 141 12.79 16.98 24.25
C ASP A 141 14.30 17.31 24.30
N GLY A 142 14.85 17.81 23.20
CA GLY A 142 16.26 18.19 23.10
C GLY A 142 17.22 17.02 22.91
N THR A 143 16.73 15.78 22.83
CA THR A 143 17.57 14.58 22.71
C THR A 143 17.97 14.25 21.27
N GLY A 144 17.31 14.85 20.28
CA GLY A 144 17.50 14.50 18.86
C GLY A 144 16.98 13.10 18.50
N LYS A 145 16.13 12.50 19.33
CA LYS A 145 15.57 11.17 19.09
C LYS A 145 14.60 11.19 17.91
N ASN A 146 14.78 10.27 16.97
CA ASN A 146 13.80 10.02 15.91
C ASN A 146 12.56 9.31 16.50
N VAL A 147 11.39 9.90 16.27
CA VAL A 147 10.09 9.43 16.77
C VAL A 147 9.10 9.12 15.63
N LEU A 148 9.55 9.12 14.36
CA LEU A 148 8.74 8.71 13.23
C LEU A 148 8.42 7.21 13.31
N VAL A 149 7.14 6.85 13.28
CA VAL A 149 6.68 5.44 13.32
C VAL A 149 5.98 4.98 12.05
N GLU A 150 5.42 5.90 11.27
CA GLU A 150 4.78 5.56 10.00
C GLU A 150 4.87 6.71 8.99
N THR A 151 4.88 6.36 7.71
CA THR A 151 4.60 7.27 6.61
C THR A 151 3.33 6.82 5.89
N ARG A 152 2.51 7.75 5.42
CA ARG A 152 1.31 7.44 4.62
C ARG A 152 1.40 8.12 3.26
N ASP A 153 1.56 7.31 2.24
CA ASP A 153 1.73 7.72 0.85
C ASP A 153 0.39 7.96 0.15
N SER A 154 0.41 8.76 -0.91
CA SER A 154 -0.75 8.99 -1.79
C SER A 154 -0.62 8.10 -3.02
N LYS A 155 -1.73 7.46 -3.39
CA LYS A 155 -1.84 6.64 -4.62
C LYS A 155 -3.00 7.13 -5.46
N TYR A 156 -2.75 7.33 -6.75
CA TYR A 156 -3.74 7.84 -7.70
C TYR A 156 -3.96 6.88 -8.85
N ILE A 157 -5.15 6.95 -9.43
CA ILE A 157 -5.44 6.44 -10.76
C ILE A 157 -5.60 7.62 -11.70
N VAL A 158 -4.75 7.69 -12.73
CA VAL A 158 -4.80 8.76 -13.72
C VAL A 158 -5.77 8.39 -14.85
N GLY A 159 -6.89 9.11 -14.95
CA GLY A 159 -7.97 8.89 -15.92
C GLY A 159 -9.16 9.85 -15.71
N THR A 160 -10.25 9.74 -16.48
CA THR A 160 -11.47 10.49 -16.15
C THR A 160 -12.22 9.88 -14.98
N SER A 161 -12.98 10.68 -14.22
CA SER A 161 -13.85 10.19 -13.16
C SER A 161 -14.83 9.14 -13.69
N LYS A 162 -15.42 9.38 -14.87
CA LYS A 162 -16.30 8.42 -15.55
C LYS A 162 -15.58 7.10 -15.86
N GLU A 163 -14.41 7.16 -16.52
CA GLU A 163 -13.66 5.95 -16.85
C GLU A 163 -13.21 5.17 -15.61
N TYR A 164 -12.87 5.86 -14.52
CA TYR A 164 -12.55 5.22 -13.25
C TYR A 164 -13.76 4.49 -12.65
N TYR A 165 -14.92 5.14 -12.60
CA TYR A 165 -16.13 4.48 -12.09
C TYR A 165 -16.58 3.33 -13.01
N ASP A 166 -16.45 3.48 -14.33
CA ASP A 166 -16.71 2.42 -15.30
C ASP A 166 -15.73 1.24 -15.11
N ALA A 167 -14.44 1.52 -14.91
CA ALA A 167 -13.42 0.50 -14.65
C ALA A 167 -13.66 -0.22 -13.31
N GLN A 168 -14.06 0.49 -12.25
CA GLN A 168 -14.44 -0.12 -10.98
C GLN A 168 -15.69 -0.99 -11.12
N ALA A 169 -16.73 -0.49 -11.79
CA ALA A 169 -17.96 -1.25 -12.02
C ALA A 169 -17.67 -2.53 -12.84
N LEU A 170 -16.87 -2.39 -13.91
CA LEU A 170 -16.38 -3.50 -14.71
C LEU A 170 -15.61 -4.52 -13.86
N THR A 171 -14.63 -4.05 -13.08
CA THR A 171 -13.78 -4.96 -12.31
C THR A 171 -14.55 -5.63 -11.18
N LYS A 172 -15.50 -4.94 -10.55
CA LYS A 172 -16.43 -5.54 -9.58
C LYS A 172 -17.29 -6.63 -10.21
N LYS A 173 -17.76 -6.43 -11.43
CA LYS A 173 -18.50 -7.46 -12.21
C LYS A 173 -17.62 -8.65 -12.57
N LEU A 174 -16.33 -8.41 -12.81
CA LEU A 174 -15.35 -9.44 -13.16
C LEU A 174 -14.62 -10.03 -11.93
N SER A 175 -14.95 -9.58 -10.72
CA SER A 175 -14.30 -10.00 -9.49
C SER A 175 -14.30 -11.52 -9.34
N GLY A 176 -13.11 -12.08 -9.10
CA GLY A 176 -12.90 -13.51 -8.94
C GLY A 176 -12.93 -14.32 -10.23
N ARG A 177 -13.08 -13.70 -11.41
CA ARG A 177 -13.09 -14.41 -12.69
C ARG A 177 -11.66 -14.73 -13.13
N ILE A 178 -11.49 -15.92 -13.70
CA ILE A 178 -10.44 -16.17 -14.69
C ILE A 178 -10.90 -15.61 -16.03
N LEU A 179 -10.06 -14.83 -16.68
CA LEU A 179 -10.29 -14.21 -17.98
C LEU A 179 -9.32 -14.81 -19.01
N LEU A 180 -9.78 -15.00 -20.23
CA LEU A 180 -8.96 -15.46 -21.36
C LEU A 180 -8.90 -14.37 -22.41
N GLN A 181 -7.69 -13.91 -22.72
CA GLN A 181 -7.46 -12.87 -23.73
C GLN A 181 -7.63 -13.44 -25.14
N VAL A 182 -8.73 -13.10 -25.81
CA VAL A 182 -9.12 -13.73 -27.09
C VAL A 182 -8.50 -13.08 -28.33
N GLU A 183 -7.94 -11.89 -28.21
CA GLU A 183 -7.37 -11.10 -29.32
C GLU A 183 -5.84 -11.14 -29.37
N LYS A 184 -5.22 -12.13 -28.70
CA LYS A 184 -3.76 -12.29 -28.66
C LYS A 184 -3.38 -13.77 -28.59
N ASN A 185 -2.61 -14.20 -27.59
CA ASN A 185 -2.10 -15.58 -27.52
C ASN A 185 -2.98 -16.49 -26.64
N GLY A 186 -4.17 -16.05 -26.25
CA GLY A 186 -5.01 -16.80 -25.30
C GLY A 186 -4.53 -16.69 -23.86
N GLU A 187 -3.78 -15.64 -23.51
CA GLU A 187 -3.25 -15.47 -22.17
C GLU A 187 -4.36 -15.47 -21.09
N ALA A 188 -4.12 -16.19 -20.00
CA ALA A 188 -5.03 -16.23 -18.86
C ALA A 188 -4.71 -15.11 -17.86
N TRP A 189 -5.75 -14.55 -17.28
CA TRP A 189 -5.68 -13.52 -16.25
C TRP A 189 -6.65 -13.84 -15.11
N TYR A 190 -6.37 -13.41 -13.89
CA TYR A 190 -7.23 -13.57 -12.73
C TYR A 190 -7.53 -12.23 -12.09
N VAL A 191 -8.80 -11.91 -11.89
CA VAL A 191 -9.21 -10.70 -11.17
C VAL A 191 -9.38 -11.04 -9.69
N TYR A 192 -8.46 -10.59 -8.84
CA TYR A 192 -8.47 -10.97 -7.43
C TYR A 192 -9.56 -10.21 -6.65
N PRO A 193 -10.46 -10.90 -5.91
CA PRO A 193 -11.59 -10.24 -5.26
C PRO A 193 -11.26 -9.18 -4.20
N ASN A 194 -10.09 -9.26 -3.56
CA ASN A 194 -9.79 -8.39 -2.43
C ASN A 194 -9.23 -7.02 -2.85
N ASP A 195 -8.55 -6.93 -3.99
CA ASP A 195 -7.95 -5.68 -4.47
C ASP A 195 -8.46 -5.22 -5.84
N LEU A 196 -9.31 -6.04 -6.49
CA LEU A 196 -9.87 -5.75 -7.81
C LEU A 196 -8.77 -5.46 -8.84
N LYS A 197 -7.66 -6.19 -8.77
CA LYS A 197 -6.60 -6.12 -9.78
C LYS A 197 -6.55 -7.40 -10.61
N ARG A 198 -6.11 -7.27 -11.87
CA ARG A 198 -5.79 -8.42 -12.73
C ARG A 198 -4.38 -8.92 -12.43
N TYR A 199 -4.25 -10.24 -12.41
CA TYR A 199 -3.02 -10.97 -12.20
C TYR A 199 -2.79 -11.91 -13.38
N PHE A 200 -1.60 -11.88 -13.95
CA PHE A 200 -1.27 -12.70 -15.11
C PHE A 200 -1.13 -14.18 -14.72
N LEU A 201 -1.90 -15.07 -15.33
CA LEU A 201 -1.89 -16.52 -15.09
C LEU A 201 -1.27 -17.32 -16.24
N GLY A 202 -0.70 -16.65 -17.25
CA GLY A 202 -0.30 -17.29 -18.51
C GLY A 202 0.92 -18.21 -18.42
N ARG A 203 1.80 -18.05 -17.42
CA ARG A 203 2.97 -18.92 -17.22
C ARG A 203 2.86 -19.70 -15.90
N PRO A 204 3.46 -20.91 -15.82
CA PRO A 204 3.45 -21.72 -14.59
C PRO A 204 3.94 -20.97 -13.34
N ASP A 205 5.04 -20.21 -13.47
CA ASP A 205 5.62 -19.48 -12.34
C ASP A 205 4.70 -18.35 -11.85
N ASP A 206 4.02 -17.64 -12.75
CA ASP A 206 3.08 -16.59 -12.36
C ASP A 206 1.88 -17.19 -11.62
N ALA A 207 1.33 -18.28 -12.16
CA ALA A 207 0.23 -19.00 -11.54
C ALA A 207 0.62 -19.50 -10.14
N PHE A 208 1.81 -20.07 -9.98
CA PHE A 208 2.33 -20.51 -8.68
C PHE A 208 2.47 -19.34 -7.69
N ASN A 209 3.04 -18.22 -8.12
CA ASN A 209 3.20 -17.03 -7.28
C ASN A 209 1.86 -16.45 -6.84
N ILE A 210 0.86 -16.43 -7.73
CA ILE A 210 -0.50 -16.00 -7.43
C ILE A 210 -1.14 -16.92 -6.39
N MET A 211 -1.06 -18.24 -6.59
CA MET A 211 -1.60 -19.21 -5.64
C MET A 211 -0.98 -19.02 -4.26
N ARG A 212 0.36 -18.92 -4.17
CA ARG A 212 1.06 -18.71 -2.90
C ARG A 212 0.74 -17.39 -2.23
N ARG A 213 0.60 -16.30 -2.99
CA ARG A 213 0.44 -14.93 -2.45
C ARG A 213 -1.01 -14.60 -2.12
N LEU A 214 -1.95 -15.03 -2.96
CA LEU A 214 -3.36 -14.65 -2.90
C LEU A 214 -4.26 -15.79 -2.43
N GLY A 215 -3.74 -17.02 -2.37
CA GLY A 215 -4.46 -18.18 -1.90
C GLY A 215 -4.88 -18.05 -0.43
N LEU A 216 -6.12 -18.42 -0.16
CA LEU A 216 -6.66 -18.47 1.19
C LEU A 216 -6.48 -19.89 1.73
N GLY A 217 -5.67 -20.05 2.79
CA GLY A 217 -5.53 -21.33 3.47
C GLY A 217 -6.87 -21.81 4.07
N ALA A 218 -7.20 -23.07 3.84
CA ALA A 218 -8.39 -23.72 4.38
C ALA A 218 -8.11 -25.19 4.73
N THR A 219 -8.85 -25.73 5.69
CA THR A 219 -8.74 -27.15 6.06
C THR A 219 -9.27 -28.02 4.93
N HIS A 220 -8.73 -29.24 4.80
CA HIS A 220 -9.17 -30.20 3.80
C HIS A 220 -10.69 -30.45 3.91
N LYS A 221 -11.15 -30.62 5.15
CA LYS A 221 -12.57 -30.81 5.47
C LYS A 221 -13.43 -29.66 4.95
N TYR A 222 -13.01 -28.42 5.14
CA TYR A 222 -13.76 -27.26 4.67
C TYR A 222 -13.88 -27.27 3.14
N ILE A 223 -12.76 -27.47 2.43
CA ILE A 223 -12.73 -27.51 0.98
C ILE A 223 -13.68 -28.60 0.47
N MET A 224 -13.67 -29.80 1.05
CA MET A 224 -14.50 -30.92 0.56
C MET A 224 -15.98 -30.86 0.98
N SER A 225 -16.35 -30.03 1.97
CA SER A 225 -17.71 -30.03 2.52
C SER A 225 -18.78 -29.36 1.66
N TYR A 226 -18.39 -28.54 0.67
CA TYR A 226 -19.33 -27.71 -0.09
C TYR A 226 -19.54 -28.21 -1.52
N LYS A 227 -20.81 -28.45 -1.88
CA LYS A 227 -21.24 -28.52 -3.29
C LYS A 227 -21.37 -27.13 -3.92
N THR A 228 -21.77 -26.16 -3.11
CA THR A 228 -21.91 -24.74 -3.44
C THR A 228 -21.26 -23.94 -2.31
N TYR A 229 -20.24 -23.16 -2.61
CA TYR A 229 -19.45 -22.46 -1.60
C TYR A 229 -20.10 -21.16 -1.11
N PRO A 230 -19.84 -20.75 0.14
CA PRO A 230 -20.35 -19.50 0.70
C PRO A 230 -19.67 -18.27 0.06
N SER A 231 -20.41 -17.16 -0.01
CA SER A 231 -20.02 -15.94 -0.75
C SER A 231 -18.67 -15.35 -0.36
N ASN A 232 -18.20 -15.58 0.87
CA ASN A 232 -16.91 -15.06 1.36
C ASN A 232 -15.68 -15.71 0.72
N VAL A 233 -15.82 -16.90 0.11
CA VAL A 233 -14.73 -17.60 -0.60
C VAL A 233 -14.95 -17.69 -2.11
N VAL A 234 -16.11 -17.23 -2.59
CA VAL A 234 -16.42 -17.21 -4.01
C VAL A 234 -15.45 -16.30 -4.77
N GLY A 235 -14.93 -16.79 -5.89
CA GLY A 235 -13.94 -16.09 -6.70
C GLY A 235 -12.51 -16.20 -6.19
N LYS A 236 -12.27 -16.84 -5.03
CA LYS A 236 -10.93 -17.01 -4.44
C LYS A 236 -10.31 -18.34 -4.84
N ILE A 237 -9.00 -18.42 -4.64
CA ILE A 237 -8.25 -19.68 -4.67
C ILE A 237 -8.11 -20.13 -3.21
N LEU A 238 -8.56 -21.34 -2.89
CA LEU A 238 -8.32 -21.98 -1.60
C LEU A 238 -7.09 -22.88 -1.70
N LEU A 239 -6.24 -22.85 -0.67
CA LEU A 239 -5.11 -23.76 -0.53
C LEU A 239 -5.39 -24.72 0.62
N ASP A 240 -5.26 -26.01 0.36
CA ASP A 240 -5.35 -27.03 1.40
C ASP A 240 -4.08 -27.02 2.25
N VAL A 241 -4.20 -26.54 3.49
CA VAL A 241 -3.06 -26.42 4.42
C VAL A 241 -2.79 -27.69 5.21
N GLU A 242 -3.65 -28.71 5.09
CA GLU A 242 -3.54 -29.97 5.85
C GLU A 242 -3.04 -31.13 4.97
N LYS A 243 -2.85 -30.87 3.66
CA LYS A 243 -2.37 -31.83 2.66
C LYS A 243 -1.08 -31.31 2.00
N ASN A 244 -1.00 -31.35 0.67
CA ASN A 244 0.20 -31.00 -0.09
C ASN A 244 0.15 -29.56 -0.65
N GLY A 245 -0.73 -28.71 -0.13
CA GLY A 245 -0.94 -27.35 -0.66
C GLY A 245 -1.79 -27.34 -1.93
N GLU A 246 -2.65 -28.34 -2.13
CA GLU A 246 -3.59 -28.42 -3.24
C GLU A 246 -4.40 -27.12 -3.38
N ALA A 247 -4.46 -26.59 -4.61
CA ALA A 247 -5.19 -25.37 -4.90
C ALA A 247 -6.56 -25.66 -5.52
N TYR A 248 -7.57 -24.90 -5.10
CA TYR A 248 -8.95 -24.98 -5.61
C TYR A 248 -9.47 -23.60 -5.96
N TYR A 249 -9.84 -23.38 -7.22
CA TYR A 249 -10.52 -22.17 -7.67
C TYR A 249 -12.02 -22.27 -7.41
N ILE A 250 -12.56 -21.36 -6.60
CA ILE A 250 -13.99 -21.27 -6.35
C ILE A 250 -14.60 -20.36 -7.41
N ASN A 251 -15.25 -20.93 -8.41
CA ASN A 251 -15.76 -20.17 -9.55
C ASN A 251 -16.91 -19.25 -9.14
N PRO A 252 -16.88 -17.94 -9.48
CA PRO A 252 -17.91 -16.98 -9.11
C PRO A 252 -19.24 -17.11 -9.84
N VAL A 253 -19.30 -17.88 -10.93
CA VAL A 253 -20.51 -18.09 -11.73
C VAL A 253 -21.37 -19.20 -11.12
N ASP A 254 -20.79 -20.38 -10.89
CA ASP A 254 -21.52 -21.55 -10.40
C ASP A 254 -21.28 -21.85 -8.90
N LYS A 255 -20.37 -21.09 -8.25
CA LYS A 255 -19.97 -21.23 -6.85
C LYS A 255 -19.42 -22.62 -6.50
N LYS A 256 -18.85 -23.33 -7.48
CA LYS A 256 -18.21 -24.64 -7.29
C LYS A 256 -16.70 -24.51 -7.20
N GLY A 257 -16.09 -25.46 -6.48
CA GLY A 257 -14.63 -25.58 -6.36
C GLY A 257 -14.05 -26.44 -7.47
N TYR A 258 -12.97 -25.95 -8.07
CA TYR A 258 -12.28 -26.60 -9.18
C TYR A 258 -10.81 -26.78 -8.85
N TYR A 259 -10.34 -28.02 -8.88
CA TYR A 259 -8.95 -28.35 -8.56
C TYR A 259 -7.98 -27.76 -9.60
N LEU A 260 -6.92 -27.10 -9.11
CA LEU A 260 -5.86 -26.45 -9.88
C LEU A 260 -4.48 -27.11 -9.69
N GLY A 261 -4.37 -28.17 -8.88
CA GLY A 261 -3.06 -28.64 -8.41
C GLY A 261 -2.17 -29.29 -9.48
N ARG A 262 -2.72 -29.78 -10.61
CA ARG A 262 -1.92 -30.24 -11.75
C ARG A 262 -2.00 -29.24 -12.91
N PRO A 263 -0.92 -29.01 -13.67
CA PRO A 263 -0.93 -28.11 -14.82
C PRO A 263 -2.04 -28.39 -15.84
N THR A 264 -2.34 -29.67 -16.10
CA THR A 264 -3.40 -30.08 -17.03
C THR A 264 -4.80 -29.77 -16.51
N ASP A 265 -5.04 -29.91 -15.20
CA ASP A 265 -6.30 -29.54 -14.58
C ASP A 265 -6.48 -28.03 -14.63
N ALA A 266 -5.46 -27.27 -14.23
CA ALA A 266 -5.48 -25.81 -14.26
C ALA A 266 -5.78 -25.29 -15.67
N PHE A 267 -5.11 -25.81 -16.70
CA PHE A 267 -5.36 -25.41 -18.09
C PHE A 267 -6.78 -25.74 -18.56
N ARG A 268 -7.32 -26.92 -18.21
CA ARG A 268 -8.71 -27.29 -18.51
C ARG A 268 -9.68 -26.32 -17.85
N ILE A 269 -9.49 -26.01 -16.56
CA ILE A 269 -10.34 -25.07 -15.82
C ILE A 269 -10.27 -23.67 -16.44
N MET A 270 -9.08 -23.17 -16.78
CA MET A 270 -8.94 -21.89 -17.47
C MET A 270 -9.74 -21.88 -18.78
N ARG A 271 -9.66 -22.95 -19.59
CA ARG A 271 -10.39 -23.04 -20.86
C ARG A 271 -11.91 -23.15 -20.72
N GLU A 272 -12.38 -23.99 -19.80
CA GLU A 272 -13.82 -24.28 -19.62
C GLU A 272 -14.55 -23.23 -18.78
N LYS A 273 -13.86 -22.61 -17.83
CA LYS A 273 -14.45 -21.69 -16.84
C LYS A 273 -14.00 -20.25 -17.02
N GLY A 274 -12.98 -20.01 -17.84
CA GLY A 274 -12.50 -18.68 -18.18
C GLY A 274 -13.52 -17.90 -19.01
N LEU A 275 -13.61 -16.60 -18.76
CA LEU A 275 -14.40 -15.69 -19.57
C LEU A 275 -13.52 -15.07 -20.66
N GLY A 276 -13.90 -15.24 -21.93
CA GLY A 276 -13.25 -14.53 -23.03
C GLY A 276 -13.36 -13.01 -22.87
N ILE A 277 -12.25 -12.30 -23.06
CA ILE A 277 -12.17 -10.83 -22.95
C ILE A 277 -11.28 -10.25 -24.05
N ASN A 278 -11.71 -9.14 -24.63
CA ASN A 278 -10.92 -8.39 -25.61
C ASN A 278 -9.88 -7.50 -24.94
N ASN A 279 -8.88 -7.06 -25.70
CA ASN A 279 -7.74 -6.28 -25.19
C ASN A 279 -8.23 -4.94 -24.59
N ALA A 280 -9.14 -4.26 -25.29
CA ALA A 280 -9.67 -2.97 -24.87
C ALA A 280 -10.42 -3.01 -23.53
N THR A 281 -11.10 -4.11 -23.20
CA THR A 281 -11.81 -4.28 -21.92
C THR A 281 -10.86 -4.76 -20.83
N LEU A 282 -9.93 -5.67 -21.18
CA LEU A 282 -8.90 -6.15 -20.26
C LEU A 282 -8.06 -4.99 -19.74
N ASP A 283 -7.66 -4.05 -20.60
CA ASP A 283 -6.84 -2.86 -20.26
C ASP A 283 -7.50 -1.83 -19.35
N LYS A 284 -8.82 -1.94 -19.15
CA LYS A 284 -9.53 -1.13 -18.16
C LYS A 284 -9.40 -1.70 -16.74
N ILE A 285 -8.94 -2.94 -16.60
CA ILE A 285 -8.78 -3.58 -15.29
C ILE A 285 -7.38 -3.24 -14.75
N PRO A 286 -7.27 -2.66 -13.54
CA PRO A 286 -5.98 -2.30 -12.96
C PRO A 286 -5.03 -3.49 -12.85
N ASP A 287 -3.78 -3.29 -13.27
CA ASP A 287 -2.73 -4.30 -13.15
C ASP A 287 -2.11 -4.30 -11.75
N TRP A 288 -1.70 -5.48 -11.26
CA TRP A 288 -1.00 -5.61 -9.99
C TRP A 288 0.47 -5.15 -10.06
N ALA A 289 1.09 -5.27 -11.24
CA ALA A 289 2.52 -5.04 -11.46
C ALA A 289 2.86 -3.56 -11.70
N ILE A 290 1.89 -2.65 -11.56
CA ILE A 290 2.03 -1.21 -11.77
C ILE A 290 1.57 -0.45 -10.51
#